data_AF-A0A519C9T6-F1
#
_entry.id   AF-A0A519C9T6-F1
#
_cell.length_a   1.000
_cell.length_b   1.000
_cell.length_c   1.000
_cell.angle_alpha   90.00
_cell.angle_beta   90.00
_cell.angle_gamma   90.00
#
_symmetry.space_group_name_H-M   'P 1'
#
loop_
_entity.id
_entity.type
_entity.pdbx_description
1 polymer ?
#
loop_
_entity_poly.entity_id
_entity_poly.type
_entity_poly.pdbx_seq_one_letter_code
_entity_poly.pdbx_strand_id
1 'polypeptide(L)'
;MSVMTTSEYLIQNAEKYANSPALSSKANSGEWTHTTWSEFHNETMALSKALMAVGFEKGDNLSIYSYNRKEWYVAYAAANFCNGAGVGVYHTCSSNEVEWVVGNSDSKVVFVGHNPMDGGDTSKMCSHRLHAALSKLEKVEVVVVLDGVNMPDHPKAISWSDFLSKGKDVKDSQIHDSIAGIRQGDTATLIYTSGTTGNPKGVELTYDNFEYEITKVLEIQGYNQGDKYVSWLPCAHVFGQLVDNHAWIREAMHMHVVDNPLNVIDYCKEVQPHLFIGVPRIYEKVYSNLVAGLGGKVKLLGIPILGGIIKKKAKAKIGMSNCVYAITGAAPINPDILELFHKLGIPLFEGYGMTETSAGATIGHKGANKFGSVGKIFAGEIRIANPNKKGDGEIYFRGRHVMKGYYNNPESTAETMDGEWLKSGDLGRVDSDGFVYVTGRLKEIYVSSAGKNIAPLVIEETMKSIPIISQCMLVGDNKNYCTALFTLDVGAILRDKHGLDGATEVPKDPNEQISKLEELGSKLSDYTDNPDIHAELDTEVQKLNQRFMNPEQVKKFTILPRDLNVDEGELTPTLKIRRKQINENWAKEIEAMYSD
;
A
#
# COMPACT_ATOMS: atom_id res chain seq x y z
N MET A 1 2.88 -26.29 -23.10
CA MET A 1 3.54 -25.00 -23.41
C MET A 1 4.09 -24.46 -22.09
N SER A 2 5.29 -23.91 -22.06
CA SER A 2 5.79 -23.18 -20.89
C SER A 2 4.86 -21.99 -20.62
N VAL A 3 4.64 -21.65 -19.35
CA VAL A 3 3.83 -20.48 -19.00
C VAL A 3 4.64 -19.22 -19.33
N MET A 4 4.00 -18.25 -20.00
CA MET A 4 4.65 -16.99 -20.37
C MET A 4 4.93 -16.14 -19.12
N THR A 5 6.13 -15.58 -19.07
CA THR A 5 6.55 -14.56 -18.11
C THR A 5 5.90 -13.21 -18.44
N THR A 6 5.88 -12.29 -17.48
CA THR A 6 5.43 -10.91 -17.71
C THR A 6 6.22 -10.23 -18.85
N SER A 7 7.51 -10.53 -18.99
CA SER A 7 8.34 -10.01 -20.09
C SER A 7 7.84 -10.48 -21.46
N GLU A 8 7.47 -11.75 -21.58
CA GLU A 8 6.91 -12.31 -22.82
C GLU A 8 5.52 -11.73 -23.13
N TYR A 9 4.68 -11.51 -22.11
CA TYR A 9 3.41 -10.80 -22.28
C TYR A 9 3.61 -9.36 -22.77
N LEU A 10 4.62 -8.65 -22.27
CA LEU A 10 4.94 -7.29 -22.73
C LEU A 10 5.33 -7.28 -24.22
N ILE A 11 6.18 -8.20 -24.66
CA ILE A 11 6.55 -8.35 -26.08
C ILE A 11 5.29 -8.63 -26.93
N GLN A 12 4.47 -9.59 -26.51
CA GLN A 12 3.23 -9.93 -27.20
C GLN A 12 2.28 -8.72 -27.31
N ASN A 13 2.14 -7.92 -26.26
CA ASN A 13 1.29 -6.74 -26.29
C ASN A 13 1.85 -5.64 -27.20
N ALA A 14 3.17 -5.47 -27.25
CA ALA A 14 3.81 -4.52 -28.16
C ALA A 14 3.57 -4.86 -29.64
N GLU A 15 3.40 -6.14 -29.96
CA GLU A 15 3.04 -6.61 -31.30
C GLU A 15 1.53 -6.50 -31.56
N LYS A 16 0.72 -7.03 -30.64
CA LYS A 16 -0.73 -7.19 -30.83
C LYS A 16 -1.52 -5.89 -30.65
N TYR A 17 -1.05 -5.02 -29.75
CA TYR A 17 -1.71 -3.80 -29.32
C TYR A 17 -0.79 -2.58 -29.46
N ALA A 18 0.14 -2.63 -30.43
CA ALA A 18 1.24 -1.67 -30.61
C ALA A 18 0.86 -0.20 -30.39
N ASN A 19 -0.26 0.23 -30.98
CA ASN A 19 -0.73 1.63 -30.96
C ASN A 19 -1.79 1.92 -29.89
N SER A 20 -2.25 0.91 -29.14
CA SER A 20 -3.18 1.11 -28.04
C SER A 20 -2.45 1.69 -26.83
N PRO A 21 -3.11 2.54 -26.03
CA PRO A 21 -2.50 3.09 -24.82
C PRO A 21 -2.23 1.98 -23.81
N ALA A 22 -0.99 1.93 -23.33
CA ALA A 22 -0.56 1.07 -22.24
C ALA A 22 -0.62 1.85 -20.93
N LEU A 23 0.08 2.98 -20.89
CA LEU A 23 0.29 3.80 -19.70
C LEU A 23 -0.10 5.26 -20.00
N SER A 24 -0.66 5.95 -19.02
CA SER A 24 -0.87 7.39 -19.10
C SER A 24 -0.56 8.08 -17.78
N SER A 25 0.05 9.25 -17.87
CA SER A 25 0.43 10.10 -16.74
C SER A 25 0.17 11.56 -17.09
N LYS A 26 -0.05 12.41 -16.09
CA LYS A 26 -0.17 13.86 -16.34
C LYS A 26 1.20 14.51 -16.47
N ALA A 27 1.35 15.38 -17.46
CA ALA A 27 2.46 16.32 -17.51
C ALA A 27 2.28 17.41 -16.44
N ASN A 28 3.31 18.23 -16.19
CA ASN A 28 3.22 19.37 -15.28
C ASN A 28 2.15 20.39 -15.68
N SER A 29 1.73 20.41 -16.96
CA SER A 29 0.59 21.21 -17.45
C SER A 29 -0.77 20.70 -16.99
N GLY A 30 -0.86 19.50 -16.41
CA GLY A 30 -2.09 18.80 -16.07
C GLY A 30 -2.70 17.99 -17.23
N GLU A 31 -2.12 18.07 -18.43
CA GLU A 31 -2.59 17.31 -19.59
C GLU A 31 -2.11 15.87 -19.55
N TRP A 32 -2.95 14.95 -20.05
CA TRP A 32 -2.62 13.54 -20.17
C TRP A 32 -1.59 13.30 -21.27
N THR A 33 -0.51 12.62 -20.92
CA THR A 33 0.44 12.02 -21.86
C THR A 33 0.15 10.53 -21.94
N HIS A 34 0.10 9.99 -23.15
CA HIS A 34 -0.21 8.58 -23.40
C HIS A 34 1.03 7.89 -23.98
N THR A 35 1.42 6.77 -23.37
CA THR A 35 2.45 5.87 -23.87
C THR A 35 1.77 4.60 -24.36
N THR A 36 1.99 4.27 -25.63
CA THR A 36 1.48 3.06 -26.27
C THR A 36 2.26 1.81 -25.84
N TRP A 37 1.72 0.62 -26.12
CA TRP A 37 2.43 -0.64 -25.82
C TRP A 37 3.77 -0.77 -26.54
N SER A 38 3.84 -0.32 -27.81
CA SER A 38 5.10 -0.32 -28.57
C SER A 38 6.13 0.64 -27.95
N GLU A 39 5.72 1.85 -27.57
CA GLU A 39 6.61 2.81 -26.92
C GLU A 39 7.10 2.30 -25.56
N PHE A 40 6.22 1.76 -24.72
CA PHE A 40 6.61 1.21 -23.41
C PHE A 40 7.60 0.04 -23.55
N HIS A 41 7.38 -0.85 -24.52
CA HIS A 41 8.33 -1.92 -24.85
C HIS A 41 9.66 -1.36 -25.35
N ASN A 42 9.66 -0.38 -26.25
CA ASN A 42 10.89 0.18 -26.81
C ASN A 42 11.72 0.92 -25.74
N GLU A 43 11.06 1.65 -24.83
CA GLU A 43 11.70 2.27 -23.66
C GLU A 43 12.32 1.19 -22.75
N THR A 44 11.60 0.10 -22.51
CA THR A 44 12.08 -1.05 -21.72
C THR A 44 13.30 -1.71 -22.37
N MET A 45 13.26 -1.95 -23.69
CA MET A 45 14.39 -2.50 -24.45
C MET A 45 15.61 -1.58 -24.40
N ALA A 46 15.42 -0.26 -24.58
CA ALA A 46 16.50 0.71 -24.52
C ALA A 46 17.17 0.74 -23.15
N LEU A 47 16.38 0.70 -22.07
CA LEU A 47 16.92 0.67 -20.72
C LEU A 47 17.60 -0.67 -20.40
N SER A 48 17.04 -1.79 -20.85
CA SER A 48 17.65 -3.12 -20.66
C SER A 48 19.03 -3.20 -21.33
N LYS A 49 19.18 -2.61 -22.52
CA LYS A 49 20.47 -2.48 -23.19
C LYS A 49 21.46 -1.63 -22.39
N ALA A 50 21.01 -0.52 -21.82
CA ALA A 50 21.85 0.33 -20.97
C ALA A 50 22.31 -0.39 -19.70
N LEU A 51 21.41 -1.16 -19.06
CA LEU A 51 21.73 -2.04 -17.94
C LEU A 51 22.81 -3.07 -18.33
N MET A 52 22.62 -3.81 -19.43
CA MET A 52 23.64 -4.76 -19.92
C MET A 52 24.98 -4.09 -20.24
N ALA A 53 24.97 -2.86 -20.80
CA ALA A 53 26.18 -2.13 -21.13
C ALA A 53 27.02 -1.72 -19.90
N VAL A 54 26.38 -1.58 -18.73
CA VAL A 54 27.07 -1.39 -17.44
C VAL A 54 27.31 -2.70 -16.70
N GLY A 55 27.16 -3.83 -17.39
CA GLY A 55 27.42 -5.17 -16.84
C GLY A 55 26.34 -5.67 -15.89
N PHE A 56 25.10 -5.16 -15.95
CA PHE A 56 23.99 -5.74 -15.21
C PHE A 56 23.62 -7.11 -15.81
N GLU A 57 23.74 -8.16 -15.02
CA GLU A 57 23.60 -9.55 -15.46
C GLU A 57 22.48 -10.28 -14.71
N LYS A 58 22.23 -11.53 -15.10
CA LYS A 58 21.27 -12.40 -14.42
C LYS A 58 21.57 -12.47 -12.91
N GLY A 59 20.54 -12.25 -12.09
CA GLY A 59 20.64 -12.31 -10.63
C GLY A 59 21.17 -11.03 -9.96
N ASP A 60 21.56 -10.01 -10.73
CA ASP A 60 21.83 -8.70 -10.18
C ASP A 60 20.52 -8.03 -9.73
N ASN A 61 20.64 -7.17 -8.72
CA ASN A 61 19.53 -6.39 -8.16
C ASN A 61 19.69 -4.91 -8.53
N LEU A 62 18.59 -4.24 -8.88
CA LEU A 62 18.56 -2.78 -9.00
C LEU A 62 17.51 -2.18 -8.08
N SER A 63 17.83 -1.04 -7.46
CA SER A 63 16.91 -0.32 -6.58
C SER A 63 16.21 0.82 -7.32
N ILE A 64 14.94 1.04 -7.04
CA ILE A 64 14.14 2.14 -7.59
C ILE A 64 13.57 2.95 -6.42
N TYR A 65 14.21 4.09 -6.14
CA TYR A 65 13.87 5.00 -5.06
C TYR A 65 13.15 6.24 -5.59
N SER A 66 11.84 6.07 -5.81
CA SER A 66 10.96 7.09 -6.38
C SER A 66 9.51 6.76 -6.04
N TYR A 67 8.65 7.79 -6.03
CA TYR A 67 7.22 7.56 -6.17
C TYR A 67 6.88 7.07 -7.58
N ASN A 68 5.66 6.54 -7.74
CA ASN A 68 5.12 5.98 -8.96
C ASN A 68 5.24 6.97 -10.13
N ARG A 69 5.87 6.54 -11.22
CA ARG A 69 6.01 7.27 -12.49
C ARG A 69 6.38 6.30 -13.60
N LYS A 70 6.23 6.71 -14.87
CA LYS A 70 6.48 5.84 -16.03
C LYS A 70 7.82 5.11 -15.93
N GLU A 71 8.88 5.87 -15.64
CA GLU A 71 10.26 5.40 -15.56
C GLU A 71 10.47 4.35 -14.45
N TRP A 72 9.63 4.36 -13.41
CA TRP A 72 9.65 3.34 -12.36
C TRP A 72 9.30 1.96 -12.97
N TYR A 73 8.21 1.88 -13.74
CA TYR A 73 7.77 0.63 -14.36
C TYR A 73 8.71 0.17 -15.47
N VAL A 74 9.27 1.12 -16.23
CA VAL A 74 10.30 0.83 -17.25
C VAL A 74 11.55 0.23 -16.59
N ALA A 75 12.02 0.80 -15.47
CA ALA A 75 13.18 0.28 -14.73
C ALA A 75 12.93 -1.12 -14.16
N TYR A 76 11.74 -1.37 -13.61
CA TYR A 76 11.36 -2.70 -13.11
C TYR A 76 11.31 -3.74 -14.25
N ALA A 77 10.62 -3.41 -15.35
CA ALA A 77 10.52 -4.30 -16.51
C ALA A 77 11.89 -4.56 -17.15
N ALA A 78 12.77 -3.54 -17.20
CA ALA A 78 14.12 -3.68 -17.73
C ALA A 78 15.00 -4.59 -16.86
N ALA A 79 14.86 -4.53 -15.52
CA ALA A 79 15.50 -5.49 -14.63
C ALA A 79 15.12 -6.94 -15.01
N ASN A 80 13.82 -7.18 -15.18
CA ASN A 80 13.31 -8.50 -15.55
C ASN A 80 13.68 -8.93 -16.98
N PHE A 81 13.83 -8.00 -17.93
CA PHE A 81 14.37 -8.29 -19.27
C PHE A 81 15.82 -8.78 -19.21
N CYS A 82 16.60 -8.27 -18.26
CA CYS A 82 17.97 -8.72 -17.97
C CYS A 82 18.04 -9.96 -17.06
N ASN A 83 16.90 -10.57 -16.70
CA ASN A 83 16.81 -11.65 -15.71
C ASN A 83 17.46 -11.28 -14.35
N GLY A 84 17.38 -10.00 -14.00
CA GLY A 84 17.70 -9.46 -12.67
C GLY A 84 16.43 -9.06 -11.93
N ALA A 85 16.60 -8.64 -10.68
CA ALA A 85 15.50 -8.31 -9.79
C ALA A 85 15.33 -6.80 -9.59
N GLY A 86 14.09 -6.33 -9.63
CA GLY A 86 13.74 -4.99 -9.19
C GLY A 86 13.58 -4.93 -7.67
N VAL A 87 14.07 -3.86 -7.03
CA VAL A 87 13.95 -3.60 -5.59
C VAL A 87 13.29 -2.23 -5.39
N GLY A 88 12.03 -2.24 -4.96
CA GLY A 88 11.31 -1.00 -4.71
C GLY A 88 11.71 -0.38 -3.37
N VAL A 89 12.06 0.91 -3.37
CA VAL A 89 12.33 1.67 -2.14
C VAL A 89 11.25 2.74 -1.98
N TYR A 90 10.58 2.77 -0.83
CA TYR A 90 9.55 3.78 -0.56
C TYR A 90 10.17 5.17 -0.65
N HIS A 91 9.58 6.07 -1.44
CA HIS A 91 10.02 7.47 -1.57
C HIS A 91 10.05 8.24 -0.24
N THR A 92 9.35 7.75 0.78
CA THR A 92 9.33 8.29 2.15
C THR A 92 10.43 7.73 3.07
N CYS A 93 11.20 6.73 2.65
CA CYS A 93 12.31 6.19 3.45
C CYS A 93 13.30 7.30 3.84
N SER A 94 13.78 7.25 5.07
CA SER A 94 14.90 8.07 5.58
C SER A 94 16.23 7.62 4.97
N SER A 95 17.29 8.43 5.09
CA SER A 95 18.63 8.07 4.59
C SER A 95 19.16 6.76 5.19
N ASN A 96 18.88 6.50 6.47
CA ASN A 96 19.27 5.24 7.14
C ASN A 96 18.50 4.03 6.61
N GLU A 97 17.20 4.20 6.31
CA GLU A 97 16.40 3.13 5.71
C GLU A 97 16.81 2.88 4.26
N VAL A 98 17.18 3.93 3.51
CA VAL A 98 17.73 3.81 2.16
C VAL A 98 19.09 3.08 2.18
N GLU A 99 19.99 3.48 3.08
CA GLU A 99 21.27 2.79 3.31
C GLU A 99 21.06 1.30 3.56
N TRP A 100 20.12 0.96 4.45
CA TRP A 100 19.81 -0.43 4.76
C TRP A 100 19.22 -1.17 3.57
N VAL A 101 18.15 -0.67 2.95
CA VAL A 101 17.43 -1.39 1.90
C VAL A 101 18.32 -1.58 0.67
N VAL A 102 18.94 -0.50 0.18
CA VAL A 102 19.79 -0.54 -1.03
C VAL A 102 21.08 -1.33 -0.77
N GLY A 103 21.64 -1.23 0.43
CA GLY A 103 22.85 -1.95 0.81
C GLY A 103 22.58 -3.44 1.02
N ASN A 104 21.53 -3.80 1.76
CA ASN A 104 21.18 -5.19 2.05
C ASN A 104 20.73 -5.95 0.79
N SER A 105 20.13 -5.24 -0.18
CA SER A 105 19.71 -5.84 -1.44
C SER A 105 20.86 -6.03 -2.42
N ASP A 106 22.10 -5.69 -2.04
CA ASP A 106 23.27 -5.73 -2.92
C ASP A 106 23.00 -5.03 -4.27
N SER A 107 22.24 -3.93 -4.27
CA SER A 107 21.83 -3.29 -5.51
C SER A 107 23.03 -2.69 -6.25
N LYS A 108 23.15 -3.05 -7.54
CA LYS A 108 24.22 -2.59 -8.44
C LYS A 108 23.90 -1.24 -9.08
N VAL A 109 22.64 -1.02 -9.42
CA VAL A 109 22.14 0.23 -10.01
C VAL A 109 21.04 0.80 -9.14
N VAL A 110 21.02 2.11 -8.95
CA VAL A 110 19.95 2.81 -8.23
C VAL A 110 19.32 3.84 -9.15
N PHE A 111 18.02 3.72 -9.41
CA PHE A 111 17.22 4.77 -10.03
C PHE A 111 16.65 5.67 -8.94
N VAL A 112 16.89 6.97 -9.03
CA VAL A 112 16.44 7.94 -8.02
C VAL A 112 15.49 8.96 -8.64
N GLY A 113 14.29 9.03 -8.06
CA GLY A 113 13.18 9.84 -8.55
C GLY A 113 12.67 10.87 -7.55
N HIS A 114 11.37 11.15 -7.62
CA HIS A 114 10.74 12.22 -6.85
C HIS A 114 10.01 11.68 -5.60
N ASN A 115 9.85 12.54 -4.59
CA ASN A 115 8.99 12.32 -3.43
C ASN A 115 7.90 13.41 -3.43
N PRO A 116 6.66 13.13 -3.89
CA PRO A 116 5.60 14.14 -3.94
C PRO A 116 5.01 14.46 -2.55
N MET A 117 5.52 13.83 -1.49
CA MET A 117 5.12 14.03 -0.10
C MET A 117 6.24 14.71 0.70
N ASP A 118 7.08 15.50 0.04
CA ASP A 118 8.17 16.25 0.67
C ASP A 118 7.67 17.48 1.45
N GLY A 119 6.46 17.98 1.14
CA GLY A 119 5.88 19.15 1.80
C GLY A 119 6.68 20.43 1.57
N GLY A 120 7.42 20.51 0.45
CA GLY A 120 8.34 21.61 0.13
C GLY A 120 9.69 21.53 0.86
N ASP A 121 9.94 20.49 1.65
CA ASP A 121 11.21 20.27 2.32
C ASP A 121 12.15 19.42 1.45
N THR A 122 13.10 20.08 0.81
CA THR A 122 14.11 19.43 -0.05
C THR A 122 14.94 18.35 0.67
N SER A 123 15.04 18.37 2.01
CA SER A 123 15.72 17.31 2.76
C SER A 123 14.97 15.97 2.71
N LYS A 124 13.68 15.98 2.36
CA LYS A 124 12.85 14.80 2.19
C LYS A 124 12.89 14.22 0.78
N MET A 125 13.58 14.87 -0.14
CA MET A 125 13.72 14.40 -1.51
C MET A 125 14.59 13.15 -1.59
N CYS A 126 14.21 12.20 -2.46
CA CYS A 126 14.92 10.93 -2.61
C CYS A 126 16.40 11.14 -2.95
N SER A 127 16.73 12.09 -3.85
CA SER A 127 18.12 12.37 -4.22
C SER A 127 18.95 12.92 -3.06
N HIS A 128 18.36 13.75 -2.19
CA HIS A 128 19.02 14.26 -0.99
C HIS A 128 19.30 13.12 0.01
N ARG A 129 18.28 12.32 0.32
CA ARG A 129 18.40 11.22 1.28
C ARG A 129 19.35 10.12 0.79
N LEU A 130 19.31 9.80 -0.50
CA LEU A 130 20.26 8.85 -1.12
C LEU A 130 21.69 9.38 -1.06
N HIS A 131 21.91 10.66 -1.35
CA HIS A 131 23.26 11.26 -1.31
C HIS A 131 23.91 11.07 0.08
N ALA A 132 23.14 11.25 1.16
CA ALA A 132 23.63 11.04 2.53
C ALA A 132 24.04 9.58 2.82
N ALA A 133 23.46 8.59 2.13
CA ALA A 133 23.77 7.17 2.27
C ALA A 133 24.85 6.67 1.30
N LEU A 134 25.07 7.37 0.18
CA LEU A 134 25.73 6.83 -1.02
C LEU A 134 27.19 6.41 -0.80
N SER A 135 27.90 7.06 0.13
CA SER A 135 29.29 6.72 0.47
C SER A 135 29.44 5.33 1.12
N LYS A 136 28.36 4.79 1.69
CA LYS A 136 28.34 3.47 2.33
C LYS A 136 27.77 2.36 1.43
N LEU A 137 27.24 2.74 0.27
CA LEU A 137 26.65 1.81 -0.70
C LEU A 137 27.73 1.30 -1.68
N GLU A 138 28.56 0.37 -1.20
CA GLU A 138 29.73 -0.13 -1.93
C GLU A 138 29.37 -0.86 -3.23
N LYS A 139 28.28 -1.64 -3.22
CA LYS A 139 27.79 -2.41 -4.37
C LYS A 139 27.15 -1.56 -5.47
N VAL A 140 26.70 -0.35 -5.13
CA VAL A 140 26.11 0.55 -6.12
C VAL A 140 27.22 1.06 -7.03
N GLU A 141 27.14 0.75 -8.32
CA GLU A 141 28.09 1.21 -9.34
C GLU A 141 27.59 2.47 -10.05
N VAL A 142 26.27 2.58 -10.24
CA VAL A 142 25.64 3.69 -10.97
C VAL A 142 24.37 4.16 -10.26
N VAL A 143 24.23 5.48 -10.13
CA VAL A 143 23.01 6.16 -9.69
C VAL A 143 22.41 6.89 -10.89
N VAL A 144 21.29 6.38 -11.41
CA VAL A 144 20.57 6.97 -12.53
C VAL A 144 19.54 7.95 -12.00
N VAL A 145 19.72 9.23 -12.31
CA VAL A 145 18.83 10.30 -11.86
C VAL A 145 17.73 10.51 -12.89
N LEU A 146 16.48 10.34 -12.47
CA LEU A 146 15.31 10.50 -13.32
C LEU A 146 15.04 11.98 -13.65
N ASP A 147 14.37 12.22 -14.78
CA ASP A 147 14.06 13.58 -15.23
C ASP A 147 13.25 14.36 -14.18
N GLY A 148 13.62 15.63 -14.00
CA GLY A 148 13.01 16.53 -13.01
C GLY A 148 13.56 16.39 -11.58
N VAL A 149 14.62 15.61 -11.38
CA VAL A 149 15.25 15.41 -10.06
C VAL A 149 16.63 16.05 -10.02
N ASN A 150 16.96 16.69 -8.89
CA ASN A 150 18.27 17.28 -8.69
C ASN A 150 19.36 16.19 -8.63
N MET A 151 20.37 16.34 -9.47
CA MET A 151 21.55 15.46 -9.54
C MET A 151 22.32 15.52 -8.22
N PRO A 152 22.53 14.38 -7.52
CA PRO A 152 23.46 14.33 -6.41
C PRO A 152 24.88 14.65 -6.87
N ASP A 153 25.64 15.39 -6.05
CA ASP A 153 27.06 15.63 -6.30
C ASP A 153 27.88 14.38 -5.94
N HIS A 154 27.94 13.43 -6.87
CA HIS A 154 28.65 12.17 -6.67
C HIS A 154 29.12 11.57 -8.02
N PRO A 155 30.33 10.99 -8.12
CA PRO A 155 30.85 10.45 -9.39
C PRO A 155 30.07 9.25 -9.95
N LYS A 156 29.27 8.58 -9.11
CA LYS A 156 28.36 7.50 -9.54
C LYS A 156 27.07 8.02 -10.21
N ALA A 157 26.76 9.31 -10.07
CA ALA A 157 25.50 9.88 -10.54
C ALA A 157 25.57 10.19 -12.05
N ILE A 158 24.51 9.82 -12.77
CA ILE A 158 24.37 10.02 -14.22
C ILE A 158 22.93 10.38 -14.56
N SER A 159 22.73 11.20 -15.59
CA SER A 159 21.38 11.51 -16.08
C SER A 159 20.72 10.29 -16.72
N TRP A 160 19.39 10.24 -16.69
CA TRP A 160 18.60 9.22 -17.38
C TRP A 160 18.99 9.09 -18.87
N SER A 161 19.08 10.22 -19.59
CA SER A 161 19.44 10.24 -21.01
C SER A 161 20.85 9.72 -21.29
N ASP A 162 21.83 10.12 -20.47
CA ASP A 162 23.21 9.67 -20.64
C ASP A 162 23.34 8.18 -20.30
N PHE A 163 22.59 7.69 -19.31
CA PHE A 163 22.54 6.26 -19.00
C PHE A 163 21.99 5.45 -20.17
N LEU A 164 20.85 5.85 -20.74
CA LEU A 164 20.27 5.18 -21.92
C LEU A 164 21.26 5.11 -23.10
N SER A 165 22.06 6.16 -23.31
CA SER A 165 23.04 6.23 -24.40
C SER A 165 24.12 5.14 -24.32
N LYS A 166 24.40 4.58 -23.13
CA LYS A 166 25.37 3.50 -22.93
C LYS A 166 24.96 2.22 -23.64
N GLY A 167 23.66 1.99 -23.83
CA GLY A 167 23.12 0.78 -24.44
C GLY A 167 23.20 0.73 -25.97
N LYS A 168 23.69 1.79 -26.64
CA LYS A 168 23.62 1.92 -28.12
C LYS A 168 24.27 0.78 -28.91
N ASP A 169 25.30 0.14 -28.34
CA ASP A 169 26.07 -0.92 -28.99
C ASP A 169 25.57 -2.34 -28.61
N VAL A 170 24.59 -2.45 -27.70
CA VAL A 170 23.98 -3.73 -27.29
C VAL A 170 22.86 -4.08 -28.26
N LYS A 171 22.89 -5.31 -28.79
CA LYS A 171 21.91 -5.80 -29.77
C LYS A 171 20.61 -6.24 -29.10
N ASP A 172 19.47 -6.08 -29.78
CA ASP A 172 18.17 -6.59 -29.32
C ASP A 172 18.21 -8.09 -29.02
N SER A 173 18.93 -8.86 -29.84
CA SER A 173 19.08 -10.31 -29.66
C SER A 173 19.64 -10.69 -28.28
N GLN A 174 20.53 -9.87 -27.70
CA GLN A 174 21.08 -10.16 -26.37
C GLN A 174 20.02 -10.03 -25.27
N ILE A 175 19.09 -9.07 -25.42
CA ILE A 175 17.96 -8.92 -24.51
C ILE A 175 16.98 -10.08 -24.68
N HIS A 176 16.67 -10.46 -25.92
CA HIS A 176 15.81 -11.62 -26.18
C HIS A 176 16.41 -12.93 -25.66
N ASP A 177 17.72 -13.14 -25.79
CA ASP A 177 18.43 -14.30 -25.23
C ASP A 177 18.33 -14.33 -23.70
N SER A 178 18.44 -13.17 -23.04
CA SER A 178 18.25 -13.03 -21.59
C SER A 178 16.83 -13.43 -21.16
N ILE A 179 15.81 -12.92 -21.85
CA ILE A 179 14.40 -13.24 -21.60
C ILE A 179 14.14 -14.75 -21.79
N ALA A 180 14.63 -15.33 -22.88
CA ALA A 180 14.52 -16.78 -23.13
C ALA A 180 15.27 -17.64 -22.09
N GLY A 181 16.26 -17.04 -21.42
CA GLY A 181 17.03 -17.64 -20.33
C GLY A 181 16.31 -17.65 -18.98
N ILE A 182 15.20 -16.93 -18.82
CA ILE A 182 14.43 -16.87 -17.55
C ILE A 182 13.91 -18.27 -17.18
N ARG A 183 14.02 -18.59 -15.89
CA ARG A 183 13.48 -19.81 -15.27
C ARG A 183 12.53 -19.43 -14.15
N GLN A 184 11.54 -20.29 -13.89
CA GLN A 184 10.49 -20.02 -12.89
C GLN A 184 11.05 -19.74 -11.48
N GLY A 185 12.14 -20.41 -11.10
CA GLY A 185 12.80 -20.19 -9.80
C GLY A 185 13.79 -19.02 -9.75
N ASP A 186 14.00 -18.31 -10.87
CA ASP A 186 14.80 -17.09 -10.88
C ASP A 186 14.06 -15.98 -10.10
N THR A 187 14.82 -15.10 -9.46
CA THR A 187 14.29 -14.03 -8.62
C THR A 187 13.80 -12.88 -9.49
N ALA A 188 12.53 -12.51 -9.33
CA ALA A 188 11.91 -11.41 -10.08
C ALA A 188 12.00 -10.08 -9.33
N THR A 189 11.92 -10.11 -7.99
CA THR A 189 11.97 -8.92 -7.15
C THR A 189 12.40 -9.25 -5.71
N LEU A 190 12.98 -8.25 -5.04
CA LEU A 190 13.07 -8.20 -3.60
C LEU A 190 12.14 -7.11 -3.07
N ILE A 191 11.27 -7.46 -2.12
CA ILE A 191 10.34 -6.51 -1.49
C ILE A 191 10.64 -6.44 0.00
N TYR A 192 11.02 -5.25 0.46
CA TYR A 192 11.38 -5.04 1.85
C TYR A 192 10.15 -4.81 2.72
N THR A 193 9.91 -5.70 3.68
CA THR A 193 8.82 -5.56 4.63
C THR A 193 9.31 -4.90 5.91
N SER A 194 8.72 -3.76 6.25
CA SER A 194 8.95 -3.11 7.53
C SER A 194 8.22 -3.87 8.64
N GLY A 195 8.99 -4.44 9.57
CA GLY A 195 8.48 -4.81 10.88
C GLY A 195 8.37 -3.57 11.78
N THR A 196 7.65 -3.68 12.89
CA THR A 196 7.64 -2.66 13.95
C THR A 196 8.89 -2.70 14.82
N THR A 197 9.69 -3.77 14.70
CA THR A 197 10.91 -4.01 15.48
C THR A 197 12.04 -4.46 14.55
N GLY A 198 13.07 -3.62 14.39
CA GLY A 198 14.28 -3.92 13.61
C GLY A 198 14.24 -3.47 12.16
N ASN A 199 15.31 -3.77 11.42
CA ASN A 199 15.45 -3.40 10.02
C ASN A 199 14.50 -4.21 9.11
N PRO A 200 13.99 -3.63 8.01
CA PRO A 200 13.17 -4.35 7.05
C PRO A 200 13.87 -5.58 6.45
N LYS A 201 13.12 -6.66 6.22
CA LYS A 201 13.65 -7.90 5.61
C LYS A 201 13.26 -7.94 4.13
N GLY A 202 14.21 -8.24 3.24
CA GLY A 202 13.96 -8.39 1.81
C GLY A 202 13.29 -9.74 1.52
N VAL A 203 12.00 -9.75 1.20
CA VAL A 203 11.29 -10.96 0.76
C VAL A 203 11.66 -11.24 -0.69
N GLU A 204 12.18 -12.43 -0.95
CA GLU A 204 12.58 -12.87 -2.29
C GLU A 204 11.42 -13.56 -3.00
N LEU A 205 10.91 -12.93 -4.06
CA LEU A 205 9.82 -13.46 -4.89
C LEU A 205 10.33 -13.81 -6.29
N THR A 206 9.92 -14.98 -6.77
CA THR A 206 10.33 -15.56 -8.05
C THR A 206 9.32 -15.28 -9.15
N TYR A 207 9.69 -15.58 -10.40
CA TYR A 207 8.74 -15.57 -11.51
C TYR A 207 7.58 -16.56 -11.30
N ASP A 208 7.83 -17.73 -10.68
CA ASP A 208 6.80 -18.72 -10.35
C ASP A 208 5.75 -18.17 -9.39
N ASN A 209 6.23 -17.43 -8.38
CA ASN A 209 5.38 -16.84 -7.35
C ASN A 209 4.34 -15.91 -7.98
N PHE A 210 4.77 -14.97 -8.83
CA PHE A 210 3.86 -14.04 -9.51
C PHE A 210 3.03 -14.71 -10.61
N GLU A 211 3.60 -15.62 -11.39
CA GLU A 211 2.84 -16.35 -12.41
C GLU A 211 1.62 -17.02 -11.77
N TYR A 212 1.85 -17.79 -10.71
CA TYR A 212 0.82 -18.54 -10.02
C TYR A 212 -0.23 -17.62 -9.39
N GLU A 213 0.22 -16.61 -8.64
CA GLU A 213 -0.67 -15.66 -7.96
C GLU A 213 -1.60 -14.95 -8.96
N ILE A 214 -1.03 -14.39 -10.03
CA ILE A 214 -1.80 -13.65 -11.03
C ILE A 214 -2.75 -14.57 -11.78
N THR A 215 -2.33 -15.80 -12.09
CA THR A 215 -3.21 -16.79 -12.72
C THR A 215 -4.44 -17.02 -11.86
N LYS A 216 -4.26 -17.16 -10.54
CA LYS A 216 -5.38 -17.39 -9.61
C LYS A 216 -6.27 -16.17 -9.38
N VAL A 217 -5.70 -14.97 -9.33
CA VAL A 217 -6.50 -13.74 -9.24
C VAL A 217 -7.34 -13.53 -10.51
N LEU A 218 -6.76 -13.77 -11.69
CA LEU A 218 -7.47 -13.57 -12.97
C LEU A 218 -8.52 -14.66 -13.26
N GLU A 219 -8.40 -15.85 -12.67
CA GLU A 219 -9.49 -16.85 -12.65
C GLU A 219 -10.74 -16.33 -11.93
N ILE A 220 -10.58 -15.42 -10.95
CA ILE A 220 -11.69 -14.79 -10.22
C ILE A 220 -12.25 -13.60 -11.00
N GLN A 221 -11.36 -12.74 -11.50
CA GLN A 221 -11.73 -11.52 -12.21
C GLN A 221 -10.70 -11.21 -13.31
N GLY A 222 -11.06 -11.52 -14.55
CA GLY A 222 -10.35 -11.06 -15.75
C GLY A 222 -10.76 -9.66 -16.19
N TYR A 223 -10.01 -9.10 -17.12
CA TYR A 223 -10.25 -7.76 -17.67
C TYR A 223 -10.18 -7.79 -19.20
N ASN A 224 -10.72 -6.76 -19.83
CA ASN A 224 -10.60 -6.58 -21.27
C ASN A 224 -9.38 -5.71 -21.58
N GLN A 225 -8.83 -5.88 -22.78
CA GLN A 225 -7.80 -4.97 -23.29
C GLN A 225 -8.30 -3.52 -23.22
N GLY A 226 -7.50 -2.64 -22.62
CA GLY A 226 -7.83 -1.22 -22.46
C GLY A 226 -8.75 -0.92 -21.27
N ASP A 227 -9.17 -1.92 -20.48
CA ASP A 227 -9.84 -1.66 -19.22
C ASP A 227 -8.93 -0.82 -18.32
N LYS A 228 -9.48 0.29 -17.85
CA LYS A 228 -8.74 1.31 -17.11
C LYS A 228 -8.42 0.89 -15.68
N TYR A 229 -7.20 1.18 -15.27
CA TYR A 229 -6.69 1.01 -13.91
C TYR A 229 -6.03 2.32 -13.44
N VAL A 230 -6.14 2.65 -12.15
CA VAL A 230 -5.48 3.80 -11.53
C VAL A 230 -4.39 3.30 -10.57
N SER A 231 -3.12 3.50 -10.95
CA SER A 231 -1.96 3.15 -10.14
C SER A 231 -1.61 4.29 -9.18
N TRP A 232 -1.58 3.97 -7.88
CA TRP A 232 -1.30 4.92 -6.80
C TRP A 232 -0.73 4.27 -5.54
N LEU A 233 -0.93 2.96 -5.35
CA LEU A 233 -0.27 2.26 -4.27
C LEU A 233 1.23 2.26 -4.52
N PRO A 234 2.07 2.47 -3.49
CA PRO A 234 3.51 2.54 -3.70
C PRO A 234 4.03 1.27 -4.37
N CYS A 235 4.78 1.40 -5.45
CA CYS A 235 5.40 0.27 -6.14
C CYS A 235 6.49 -0.44 -5.31
N ALA A 236 6.85 0.09 -4.14
CA ALA A 236 7.65 -0.63 -3.14
C ALA A 236 6.83 -1.66 -2.30
N HIS A 237 5.50 -1.67 -2.45
CA HIS A 237 4.59 -2.60 -1.76
C HIS A 237 4.11 -3.71 -2.71
N VAL A 238 4.08 -4.97 -2.22
CA VAL A 238 3.68 -6.13 -3.03
C VAL A 238 2.29 -6.01 -3.66
N PHE A 239 1.34 -5.38 -2.95
CA PHE A 239 -0.03 -5.20 -3.46
C PHE A 239 -0.05 -4.28 -4.70
N GLY A 240 0.77 -3.23 -4.69
CA GLY A 240 0.99 -2.40 -5.87
C GLY A 240 1.70 -3.20 -6.95
N GLN A 241 2.84 -3.83 -6.64
CA GLN A 241 3.64 -4.55 -7.64
C GLN A 241 2.86 -5.66 -8.36
N LEU A 242 2.03 -6.45 -7.66
CA LEU A 242 1.23 -7.50 -8.28
C LEU A 242 0.40 -6.97 -9.46
N VAL A 243 -0.21 -5.79 -9.28
CA VAL A 243 -1.05 -5.18 -10.32
C VAL A 243 -0.24 -4.31 -11.26
N ASP A 244 0.59 -3.43 -10.73
CA ASP A 244 1.29 -2.33 -11.43
C ASP A 244 2.51 -2.79 -12.24
N ASN A 245 3.06 -3.96 -11.94
CA ASN A 245 4.19 -4.52 -12.68
C ASN A 245 3.83 -5.76 -13.48
N HIS A 246 2.75 -6.46 -13.12
CA HIS A 246 2.46 -7.76 -13.69
C HIS A 246 1.05 -7.91 -14.24
N ALA A 247 -0.01 -7.77 -13.44
CA ALA A 247 -1.37 -8.09 -13.87
C ALA A 247 -1.87 -7.19 -15.03
N TRP A 248 -1.55 -5.89 -15.00
CA TRP A 248 -1.98 -4.96 -16.04
C TRP A 248 -1.36 -5.28 -17.42
N ILE A 249 -0.11 -5.78 -17.43
CA ILE A 249 0.56 -6.28 -18.65
C ILE A 249 -0.13 -7.54 -19.14
N ARG A 250 -0.41 -8.48 -18.24
CA ARG A 250 -1.01 -9.77 -18.63
C ARG A 250 -2.38 -9.63 -19.31
N GLU A 251 -3.21 -8.69 -18.85
CA GLU A 251 -4.55 -8.43 -19.41
C GLU A 251 -4.57 -7.27 -20.41
N ALA A 252 -3.42 -6.68 -20.75
CA ALA A 252 -3.29 -5.52 -21.64
C ALA A 252 -4.20 -4.34 -21.24
N MET A 253 -4.29 -4.06 -19.93
CA MET A 253 -5.06 -2.96 -19.35
C MET A 253 -4.46 -1.60 -19.68
N HIS A 254 -5.23 -0.52 -19.49
CA HIS A 254 -4.75 0.85 -19.61
C HIS A 254 -4.50 1.46 -18.22
N MET A 255 -3.24 1.50 -17.82
CA MET A 255 -2.80 2.05 -16.54
C MET A 255 -2.74 3.57 -16.56
N HIS A 256 -3.30 4.22 -15.55
CA HIS A 256 -3.24 5.66 -15.31
C HIS A 256 -2.46 5.91 -14.02
N VAL A 257 -1.30 6.54 -14.14
CA VAL A 257 -0.37 6.75 -13.03
C VAL A 257 -0.72 8.05 -12.34
N VAL A 258 -0.99 7.97 -11.04
CA VAL A 258 -1.23 9.14 -10.20
C VAL A 258 0.10 9.79 -9.82
N ASP A 259 0.17 11.12 -9.89
CA ASP A 259 1.36 11.92 -9.59
C ASP A 259 1.67 12.05 -8.08
N ASN A 260 0.63 12.04 -7.26
CA ASN A 260 0.69 12.14 -5.81
C ASN A 260 -0.44 11.29 -5.21
N PRO A 261 -0.19 10.45 -4.19
CA PRO A 261 -1.23 9.57 -3.63
C PRO A 261 -2.47 10.34 -3.12
N LEU A 262 -2.30 11.61 -2.72
CA LEU A 262 -3.40 12.49 -2.32
C LEU A 262 -4.40 12.78 -3.45
N ASN A 263 -3.98 12.68 -4.71
CA ASN A 263 -4.80 12.97 -5.89
C ASN A 263 -5.60 11.78 -6.42
N VAL A 264 -5.45 10.59 -5.83
CA VAL A 264 -6.02 9.33 -6.37
C VAL A 264 -7.51 9.41 -6.70
N ILE A 265 -8.33 10.02 -5.85
CA ILE A 265 -9.79 10.09 -6.09
C ILE A 265 -10.12 11.06 -7.23
N ASP A 266 -9.35 12.11 -7.43
CA ASP A 266 -9.58 13.03 -8.56
C ASP A 266 -9.20 12.38 -9.88
N TYR A 267 -8.10 11.61 -9.88
CA TYR A 267 -7.77 10.74 -11.00
C TYR A 267 -8.89 9.72 -11.24
N CYS A 268 -9.47 9.11 -10.21
CA CYS A 268 -10.61 8.21 -10.39
C CYS A 268 -11.83 8.92 -10.99
N LYS A 269 -12.12 10.17 -10.60
CA LYS A 269 -13.23 10.96 -11.17
C LYS A 269 -13.06 11.19 -12.67
N GLU A 270 -11.83 11.45 -13.13
CA GLU A 270 -11.51 11.64 -14.55
C GLU A 270 -11.47 10.31 -15.33
N VAL A 271 -10.81 9.30 -14.76
CA VAL A 271 -10.51 8.03 -15.44
C VAL A 271 -11.72 7.09 -15.45
N GLN A 272 -12.45 7.04 -14.34
CA GLN A 272 -13.50 6.04 -14.04
C GLN A 272 -12.98 4.60 -14.23
N PRO A 273 -12.06 4.11 -13.37
CA PRO A 273 -11.42 2.81 -13.55
C PRO A 273 -12.39 1.61 -13.42
N HIS A 274 -11.98 0.50 -14.04
CA HIS A 274 -12.64 -0.80 -13.92
C HIS A 274 -12.14 -1.58 -12.72
N LEU A 275 -10.82 -1.49 -12.44
CA LEU A 275 -10.17 -2.00 -11.24
C LEU A 275 -9.73 -0.85 -10.34
N PHE A 276 -10.11 -0.91 -9.07
CA PHE A 276 -9.53 -0.03 -8.05
C PHE A 276 -9.01 -0.84 -6.86
N ILE A 277 -7.71 -0.77 -6.62
CA ILE A 277 -7.08 -1.38 -5.44
C ILE A 277 -6.74 -0.29 -4.43
N GLY A 278 -6.87 -0.59 -3.14
CA GLY A 278 -6.59 0.38 -2.10
C GLY A 278 -6.47 -0.21 -0.70
N VAL A 279 -6.28 0.69 0.26
CA VAL A 279 -6.21 0.38 1.70
C VAL A 279 -7.41 0.97 2.42
N PRO A 280 -7.77 0.51 3.63
CA PRO A 280 -8.98 0.97 4.34
C PRO A 280 -9.11 2.50 4.41
N ARG A 281 -8.01 3.21 4.70
CA ARG A 281 -7.98 4.67 4.86
C ARG A 281 -8.53 5.43 3.65
N ILE A 282 -8.29 4.96 2.42
CA ILE A 282 -8.83 5.68 1.24
C ILE A 282 -10.36 5.50 1.14
N TYR A 283 -10.86 4.30 1.47
CA TYR A 283 -12.28 4.01 1.47
C TYR A 283 -13.01 4.70 2.64
N GLU A 284 -12.37 4.82 3.80
CA GLU A 284 -12.86 5.60 4.94
C GLU A 284 -13.05 7.07 4.57
N LYS A 285 -12.04 7.70 3.95
CA LYS A 285 -12.13 9.11 3.52
C LYS A 285 -13.26 9.31 2.50
N VAL A 286 -13.38 8.41 1.53
CA VAL A 286 -14.46 8.44 0.54
C VAL A 286 -15.82 8.20 1.21
N TYR A 287 -15.91 7.26 2.14
CA TYR A 287 -17.11 6.96 2.91
C TYR A 287 -17.60 8.18 3.69
N SER A 288 -16.72 8.82 4.47
CA SER A 288 -17.07 10.00 5.28
C SER A 288 -17.61 11.14 4.41
N ASN A 289 -16.94 11.44 3.30
CA ASN A 289 -17.39 12.46 2.35
C ASN A 289 -18.71 12.08 1.65
N LEU A 290 -18.92 10.80 1.33
CA LEU A 290 -20.17 10.31 0.76
C LEU A 290 -21.33 10.41 1.75
N VAL A 291 -21.14 9.97 3.00
CA VAL A 291 -22.16 10.01 4.04
C VAL A 291 -22.57 11.46 4.33
N ALA A 292 -21.60 12.36 4.48
CA ALA A 292 -21.85 13.79 4.66
C ALA A 292 -22.65 14.37 3.47
N GLY A 293 -22.22 14.09 2.23
CA GLY A 293 -22.87 14.62 1.03
C GLY A 293 -24.24 14.00 0.70
N LEU A 294 -24.47 12.74 1.08
CA LEU A 294 -25.76 12.06 0.88
C LEU A 294 -26.75 12.42 1.99
N GLY A 295 -26.28 12.60 3.23
CA GLY A 295 -27.12 12.85 4.40
C GLY A 295 -28.28 11.85 4.50
N GLY A 296 -29.50 12.34 4.71
CA GLY A 296 -30.71 11.50 4.78
C GLY A 296 -31.02 10.69 3.51
N LYS A 297 -30.38 10.99 2.36
CA LYS A 297 -30.62 10.30 1.08
C LYS A 297 -30.13 8.86 1.06
N VAL A 298 -29.29 8.46 2.01
CA VAL A 298 -28.85 7.05 2.17
C VAL A 298 -30.07 6.11 2.32
N LYS A 299 -31.12 6.54 3.03
CA LYS A 299 -32.36 5.76 3.20
C LYS A 299 -33.12 5.53 1.89
N LEU A 300 -32.88 6.36 0.87
CA LEU A 300 -33.56 6.30 -0.42
C LEU A 300 -32.82 5.42 -1.45
N LEU A 301 -31.65 4.86 -1.12
CA LEU A 301 -30.88 3.99 -2.02
C LEU A 301 -31.62 2.69 -2.41
N GLY A 302 -32.56 2.24 -1.57
CA GLY A 302 -33.40 1.06 -1.82
C GLY A 302 -34.65 1.33 -2.67
N ILE A 303 -34.99 2.59 -2.95
CA ILE A 303 -36.21 2.93 -3.69
C ILE A 303 -35.97 2.75 -5.20
N PRO A 304 -36.81 1.99 -5.94
CA PRO A 304 -36.67 1.83 -7.39
C PRO A 304 -36.65 3.17 -8.13
N ILE A 305 -35.89 3.26 -9.23
CA ILE A 305 -35.66 4.47 -10.05
C ILE A 305 -34.89 5.57 -9.29
N LEU A 306 -35.42 6.08 -8.18
CA LEU A 306 -34.79 7.14 -7.38
C LEU A 306 -33.45 6.70 -6.79
N GLY A 307 -33.39 5.50 -6.21
CA GLY A 307 -32.16 4.87 -5.75
C GLY A 307 -31.17 4.66 -6.89
N GLY A 308 -31.64 4.28 -8.09
CA GLY A 308 -30.78 4.15 -9.27
C GLY A 308 -30.10 5.47 -9.67
N ILE A 309 -30.84 6.58 -9.64
CA ILE A 309 -30.30 7.92 -9.92
C ILE A 309 -29.28 8.34 -8.84
N ILE A 310 -29.60 8.12 -7.56
CA ILE A 310 -28.71 8.46 -6.45
C ILE A 310 -27.41 7.65 -6.55
N LYS A 311 -27.49 6.34 -6.78
CA LYS A 311 -26.32 5.46 -6.96
C LYS A 311 -25.44 5.90 -8.12
N LYS A 312 -26.04 6.20 -9.29
CA LYS A 312 -25.30 6.68 -10.47
C LYS A 312 -24.54 7.97 -10.18
N LYS A 313 -25.18 8.94 -9.51
CA LYS A 313 -24.53 10.20 -9.13
C LYS A 313 -23.43 10.00 -8.10
N ALA A 314 -23.66 9.17 -7.09
CA ALA A 314 -22.68 8.86 -6.05
C ALA A 314 -21.43 8.19 -6.65
N LYS A 315 -21.62 7.14 -7.47
CA LYS A 315 -20.53 6.47 -8.21
C LYS A 315 -19.71 7.45 -9.04
N ALA A 316 -20.38 8.30 -9.83
CA ALA A 316 -19.70 9.30 -10.65
C ALA A 316 -18.88 10.30 -9.79
N LYS A 317 -19.44 10.77 -8.66
CA LYS A 317 -18.77 11.71 -7.74
C LYS A 317 -17.48 11.15 -7.15
N ILE A 318 -17.37 9.84 -6.96
CA ILE A 318 -16.19 9.19 -6.39
C ILE A 318 -15.33 8.45 -7.41
N GLY A 319 -15.63 8.57 -8.71
CA GLY A 319 -14.82 7.94 -9.74
C GLY A 319 -15.08 6.45 -10.01
N MET A 320 -16.18 5.87 -9.51
CA MET A 320 -16.40 4.42 -9.51
C MET A 320 -17.56 3.97 -10.41
N SER A 321 -17.83 4.69 -11.51
CA SER A 321 -18.95 4.37 -12.40
C SER A 321 -18.73 3.06 -13.17
N ASN A 322 -17.51 2.84 -13.67
CA ASN A 322 -17.14 1.65 -14.45
C ASN A 322 -16.52 0.53 -13.60
N CYS A 323 -16.36 0.75 -12.29
CA CYS A 323 -15.69 -0.19 -11.41
C CYS A 323 -16.45 -1.53 -11.39
N VAL A 324 -15.78 -2.57 -11.88
CA VAL A 324 -16.24 -3.97 -11.87
C VAL A 324 -15.61 -4.77 -10.75
N TYR A 325 -14.50 -4.28 -10.19
CA TYR A 325 -13.84 -4.86 -9.04
C TYR A 325 -13.11 -3.78 -8.24
N ALA A 326 -13.46 -3.63 -6.97
CA ALA A 326 -12.70 -2.84 -6.02
C ALA A 326 -12.23 -3.74 -4.88
N ILE A 327 -11.03 -3.50 -4.38
CA ILE A 327 -10.48 -4.32 -3.29
C ILE A 327 -9.74 -3.46 -2.26
N THR A 328 -9.92 -3.83 -1.00
CA THR A 328 -9.16 -3.33 0.14
C THR A 328 -8.35 -4.45 0.79
N GLY A 329 -7.15 -4.12 1.26
CA GLY A 329 -6.27 -5.06 1.97
C GLY A 329 -5.25 -4.33 2.83
N ALA A 330 -4.21 -5.05 3.28
CA ALA A 330 -3.12 -4.58 4.14
C ALA A 330 -3.51 -4.18 5.59
N ALA A 331 -4.77 -3.87 5.86
CA ALA A 331 -5.31 -3.61 7.19
C ALA A 331 -6.83 -3.96 7.25
N PRO A 332 -7.39 -4.19 8.45
CA PRO A 332 -8.83 -4.37 8.63
C PRO A 332 -9.63 -3.12 8.20
N ILE A 333 -10.85 -3.32 7.72
CA ILE A 333 -11.78 -2.25 7.35
C ILE A 333 -13.09 -2.37 8.12
N ASN A 334 -13.74 -1.24 8.41
CA ASN A 334 -15.09 -1.25 9.00
C ASN A 334 -16.12 -1.86 8.01
N PRO A 335 -16.87 -2.91 8.40
CA PRO A 335 -17.92 -3.50 7.57
C PRO A 335 -18.99 -2.53 7.05
N ASP A 336 -19.28 -1.45 7.78
CA ASP A 336 -20.25 -0.43 7.36
C ASP A 336 -19.85 0.24 6.03
N ILE A 337 -18.53 0.37 5.79
CA ILE A 337 -17.98 0.91 4.54
C ILE A 337 -18.28 -0.04 3.39
N LEU A 338 -17.99 -1.33 3.58
CA LEU A 338 -18.26 -2.37 2.59
C LEU A 338 -19.75 -2.42 2.25
N GLU A 339 -20.60 -2.41 3.27
CA GLU A 339 -22.05 -2.39 3.10
C GLU A 339 -22.52 -1.20 2.27
N LEU A 340 -22.03 0.02 2.55
CA LEU A 340 -22.43 1.20 1.79
C LEU A 340 -21.99 1.09 0.33
N PHE A 341 -20.75 0.67 0.07
CA PHE A 341 -20.24 0.52 -1.30
C PHE A 341 -21.07 -0.50 -2.08
N HIS A 342 -21.41 -1.65 -1.48
CA HIS A 342 -22.30 -2.64 -2.11
C HIS A 342 -23.72 -2.11 -2.31
N LYS A 343 -24.28 -1.35 -1.34
CA LYS A 343 -25.57 -0.66 -1.51
C LYS A 343 -25.53 0.32 -2.68
N LEU A 344 -24.40 0.97 -2.94
CA LEU A 344 -24.15 1.82 -4.11
C LEU A 344 -23.92 1.05 -5.42
N GLY A 345 -23.79 -0.29 -5.34
CA GLY A 345 -23.48 -1.15 -6.48
C GLY A 345 -22.00 -1.13 -6.88
N ILE A 346 -21.11 -0.71 -5.98
CA ILE A 346 -19.65 -0.78 -6.16
C ILE A 346 -19.19 -2.10 -5.53
N PRO A 347 -18.56 -3.01 -6.30
CA PRO A 347 -18.15 -4.31 -5.82
C PRO A 347 -16.83 -4.22 -5.03
N LEU A 348 -16.88 -3.65 -3.83
CA LEU A 348 -15.74 -3.54 -2.91
C LEU A 348 -15.59 -4.80 -2.08
N PHE A 349 -14.47 -5.50 -2.21
CA PHE A 349 -14.16 -6.72 -1.49
C PHE A 349 -12.95 -6.56 -0.57
N GLU A 350 -12.84 -7.45 0.42
CA GLU A 350 -11.66 -7.56 1.28
C GLU A 350 -10.72 -8.65 0.75
N GLY A 351 -9.41 -8.46 0.90
CA GLY A 351 -8.40 -9.48 0.64
C GLY A 351 -7.36 -9.51 1.75
N TYR A 352 -6.81 -10.70 2.00
CA TYR A 352 -5.76 -10.92 2.98
C TYR A 352 -4.62 -11.76 2.39
N GLY A 353 -3.43 -11.35 2.78
CA GLY A 353 -2.16 -11.95 2.43
C GLY A 353 -1.05 -11.02 2.90
N MET A 354 0.18 -11.35 2.53
CA MET A 354 1.38 -10.65 2.93
C MET A 354 2.39 -10.68 1.79
N THR A 355 3.50 -9.96 1.94
CA THR A 355 4.58 -10.01 0.94
C THR A 355 5.10 -11.43 0.77
N GLU A 356 5.20 -12.18 1.87
CA GLU A 356 5.63 -13.57 1.89
C GLU A 356 4.65 -14.54 1.18
N THR A 357 3.43 -14.10 0.85
CA THR A 357 2.46 -14.85 0.01
C THR A 357 2.28 -14.22 -1.37
N SER A 358 3.19 -13.36 -1.83
CA SER A 358 3.09 -12.68 -3.12
C SER A 358 1.85 -11.78 -3.27
N ALA A 359 1.46 -11.13 -2.16
CA ALA A 359 0.33 -10.22 -1.96
C ALA A 359 -0.91 -10.85 -1.31
N GLY A 360 -1.59 -11.78 -1.98
CA GLY A 360 -2.84 -12.33 -1.51
C GLY A 360 -2.74 -13.82 -1.17
N ALA A 361 -3.70 -14.29 -0.38
CA ALA A 361 -3.94 -15.71 -0.12
C ALA A 361 -5.44 -15.98 -0.05
N THR A 362 -6.19 -15.02 0.48
CA THR A 362 -7.66 -15.02 0.49
C THR A 362 -8.21 -13.74 -0.12
N ILE A 363 -9.37 -13.85 -0.76
CA ILE A 363 -10.02 -12.73 -1.43
C ILE A 363 -11.53 -12.91 -1.47
N GLY A 364 -12.26 -11.83 -1.23
CA GLY A 364 -13.69 -11.76 -1.44
C GLY A 364 -13.97 -11.48 -2.92
N HIS A 365 -15.06 -12.03 -3.45
CA HIS A 365 -15.53 -11.73 -4.81
C HIS A 365 -17.03 -11.96 -4.92
N LYS A 366 -17.65 -11.69 -6.08
CA LYS A 366 -19.10 -11.79 -6.26
C LYS A 366 -19.71 -13.15 -5.88
N GLY A 367 -18.95 -14.24 -6.05
CA GLY A 367 -19.37 -15.60 -5.68
C GLY A 367 -19.02 -16.02 -4.25
N ALA A 368 -18.15 -15.26 -3.57
CA ALA A 368 -17.74 -15.53 -2.20
C ALA A 368 -17.48 -14.21 -1.46
N ASN A 369 -18.55 -13.62 -0.92
CA ASN A 369 -18.47 -12.39 -0.14
C ASN A 369 -19.26 -12.52 1.16
N LYS A 370 -18.63 -12.17 2.29
CA LYS A 370 -19.23 -12.14 3.62
C LYS A 370 -18.55 -11.03 4.42
N PHE A 371 -19.31 -9.99 4.77
CA PHE A 371 -18.73 -8.82 5.44
C PHE A 371 -18.11 -9.20 6.79
N GLY A 372 -16.92 -8.66 7.05
CA GLY A 372 -16.11 -9.00 8.21
C GLY A 372 -15.26 -10.26 8.04
N SER A 373 -15.34 -10.94 6.90
CA SER A 373 -14.36 -11.97 6.49
C SER A 373 -13.45 -11.40 5.41
N VAL A 374 -12.22 -11.91 5.33
CA VAL A 374 -11.25 -11.55 4.29
C VAL A 374 -11.40 -12.43 3.03
N GLY A 375 -12.62 -12.91 2.79
CA GLY A 375 -12.97 -13.78 1.69
C GLY A 375 -12.57 -15.24 1.89
N LYS A 376 -12.41 -15.95 0.76
CA LYS A 376 -12.00 -17.36 0.74
C LYS A 376 -10.61 -17.51 0.16
N ILE A 377 -9.97 -18.64 0.43
CA ILE A 377 -8.70 -18.99 -0.20
C ILE A 377 -8.84 -19.02 -1.73
N PHE A 378 -7.92 -18.36 -2.42
CA PHE A 378 -7.83 -18.41 -3.89
C PHE A 378 -6.48 -18.94 -4.38
N ALA A 379 -5.46 -18.93 -3.51
CA ALA A 379 -4.13 -19.44 -3.78
C ALA A 379 -3.70 -20.42 -2.68
N GLY A 380 -3.26 -21.61 -3.10
CA GLY A 380 -2.59 -22.57 -2.21
C GLY A 380 -3.51 -23.20 -1.17
N GLU A 381 -2.98 -23.40 0.03
CA GLU A 381 -3.64 -24.03 1.18
C GLU A 381 -3.50 -23.19 2.44
N ILE A 382 -4.51 -23.27 3.31
CA ILE A 382 -4.55 -22.58 4.61
C ILE A 382 -4.72 -23.60 5.74
N ARG A 383 -4.02 -23.38 6.86
CA ARG A 383 -4.14 -24.17 8.08
C ARG A 383 -4.22 -23.24 9.29
N ILE A 384 -5.13 -23.52 10.22
CA ILE A 384 -5.17 -22.83 11.51
C ILE A 384 -4.38 -23.65 12.52
N ALA A 385 -3.23 -23.16 12.94
CA ALA A 385 -2.35 -23.81 13.89
C ALA A 385 -2.77 -23.50 15.34
N ASN A 386 -2.82 -24.55 16.17
CA ASN A 386 -3.16 -24.46 17.60
C ASN A 386 -4.46 -23.69 17.90
N PRO A 387 -5.60 -24.03 17.26
CA PRO A 387 -6.84 -23.29 17.45
C PRO A 387 -7.34 -23.39 18.89
N ASN A 388 -7.83 -22.27 19.42
CA ASN A 388 -8.50 -22.19 20.70
C ASN A 388 -9.96 -22.72 20.60
N LYS A 389 -10.73 -22.65 21.69
CA LYS A 389 -12.13 -23.11 21.72
C LYS A 389 -13.07 -22.40 20.74
N LYS A 390 -12.74 -21.18 20.29
CA LYS A 390 -13.49 -20.42 19.27
C LYS A 390 -13.03 -20.73 17.85
N GLY A 391 -11.98 -21.55 17.70
CA GLY A 391 -11.37 -21.88 16.41
C GLY A 391 -10.27 -20.91 15.98
N ASP A 392 -9.95 -19.88 16.78
CA ASP A 392 -8.88 -18.93 16.43
C ASP A 392 -7.51 -19.53 16.77
N GLY A 393 -6.60 -19.51 15.81
CA GLY A 393 -5.20 -19.93 15.93
C GLY A 393 -4.34 -19.17 14.92
N GLU A 394 -3.05 -19.46 14.86
CA GLU A 394 -2.16 -18.79 13.89
C GLU A 394 -2.46 -19.31 12.47
N ILE A 395 -2.55 -18.39 11.51
CA ILE A 395 -2.84 -18.73 10.11
C ILE A 395 -1.54 -19.15 9.40
N TYR A 396 -1.54 -20.34 8.81
CA TYR A 396 -0.42 -20.89 8.07
C TYR A 396 -0.80 -21.02 6.60
N PHE A 397 0.16 -20.72 5.72
CA PHE A 397 -0.03 -20.81 4.27
C PHE A 397 0.93 -21.80 3.64
N ARG A 398 0.49 -22.50 2.59
CA ARG A 398 1.35 -23.36 1.77
C ARG A 398 0.97 -23.24 0.30
N GLY A 399 1.96 -23.19 -0.59
CA GLY A 399 1.74 -23.27 -2.04
C GLY A 399 2.72 -22.41 -2.83
N ARG A 400 2.59 -22.42 -4.16
CA ARG A 400 3.51 -21.72 -5.09
C ARG A 400 3.60 -20.21 -4.91
N HIS A 401 2.59 -19.56 -4.33
CA HIS A 401 2.61 -18.14 -3.95
C HIS A 401 3.50 -17.80 -2.74
N VAL A 402 3.99 -18.79 -1.98
CA VAL A 402 4.86 -18.56 -0.82
C VAL A 402 6.26 -18.19 -1.29
N MET A 403 6.85 -17.17 -0.66
CA MET A 403 8.19 -16.66 -0.96
C MET A 403 9.26 -17.76 -1.03
N LYS A 404 10.35 -17.47 -1.74
CA LYS A 404 11.56 -18.30 -1.72
C LYS A 404 12.27 -18.23 -0.36
N GLY A 405 12.22 -17.07 0.29
CA GLY A 405 12.82 -16.82 1.60
C GLY A 405 13.12 -15.33 1.80
N TYR A 406 13.80 -14.99 2.90
CA TYR A 406 14.36 -13.66 3.10
C TYR A 406 15.78 -13.59 2.54
N TYR A 407 16.03 -12.61 1.69
CA TYR A 407 17.32 -12.36 1.04
C TYR A 407 18.42 -12.17 2.08
N ASN A 408 19.54 -12.88 1.90
CA ASN A 408 20.69 -12.90 2.81
C ASN A 408 20.33 -13.18 4.29
N ASN A 409 19.21 -13.88 4.56
CA ASN A 409 18.74 -14.14 5.92
C ASN A 409 18.08 -15.52 6.07
N PRO A 410 18.87 -16.62 5.99
CA PRO A 410 18.36 -17.99 6.13
C PRO A 410 17.81 -18.29 7.53
N GLU A 411 18.32 -17.63 8.58
CA GLU A 411 17.84 -17.78 9.96
C GLU A 411 16.39 -17.29 10.10
N SER A 412 16.11 -16.04 9.69
CA SER A 412 14.74 -15.52 9.69
C SER A 412 13.82 -16.34 8.78
N THR A 413 14.36 -16.90 7.70
CA THR A 413 13.58 -17.78 6.81
C THR A 413 13.18 -19.05 7.55
N ALA A 414 14.11 -19.72 8.23
CA ALA A 414 13.84 -20.91 9.01
C ALA A 414 12.86 -20.65 10.18
N GLU A 415 12.98 -19.49 10.85
CA GLU A 415 12.05 -19.10 11.92
C GLU A 415 10.61 -18.92 11.42
N THR A 416 10.43 -18.29 10.25
CA THR A 416 9.13 -17.99 9.67
C THR A 416 8.47 -19.21 8.99
N MET A 417 9.20 -20.30 8.77
CA MET A 417 8.68 -21.53 8.15
C MET A 417 8.48 -22.67 9.15
N ASP A 418 7.50 -23.53 8.89
CA ASP A 418 7.25 -24.83 9.53
C ASP A 418 7.15 -25.91 8.45
N GLY A 419 8.29 -26.45 8.05
CA GLY A 419 8.39 -27.26 6.83
C GLY A 419 8.01 -26.43 5.60
N GLU A 420 6.99 -26.87 4.87
CA GLU A 420 6.45 -26.14 3.70
C GLU A 420 5.45 -25.03 4.06
N TRP A 421 5.12 -24.88 5.34
CA TRP A 421 4.12 -23.92 5.78
C TRP A 421 4.76 -22.61 6.22
N LEU A 422 4.31 -21.51 5.64
CA LEU A 422 4.59 -20.15 6.07
C LEU A 422 3.75 -19.80 7.30
N LYS A 423 4.39 -19.37 8.38
CA LYS A 423 3.73 -18.83 9.58
C LYS A 423 3.41 -17.36 9.35
N SER A 424 2.13 -16.96 9.32
CA SER A 424 1.79 -15.56 9.03
C SER A 424 2.07 -14.62 10.19
N GLY A 425 2.14 -15.13 11.42
CA GLY A 425 2.15 -14.29 12.63
C GLY A 425 0.80 -13.65 12.95
N ASP A 426 -0.24 -13.92 12.16
CA ASP A 426 -1.60 -13.42 12.37
C ASP A 426 -2.53 -14.53 12.89
N LEU A 427 -3.45 -14.14 13.76
CA LEU A 427 -4.46 -15.02 14.34
C LEU A 427 -5.73 -14.98 13.51
N GLY A 428 -6.36 -16.13 13.32
CA GLY A 428 -7.65 -16.21 12.65
C GLY A 428 -8.29 -17.58 12.71
N ARG A 429 -9.43 -17.69 12.03
CA ARG A 429 -10.20 -18.93 11.89
C ARG A 429 -10.78 -19.03 10.49
N VAL A 430 -11.18 -20.25 10.14
CA VAL A 430 -11.95 -20.54 8.92
C VAL A 430 -13.32 -21.07 9.35
N ASP A 431 -14.40 -20.52 8.80
CA ASP A 431 -15.75 -21.02 9.08
C ASP A 431 -16.12 -22.24 8.22
N SER A 432 -17.29 -22.83 8.47
CA SER A 432 -17.75 -24.03 7.76
C SER A 432 -17.97 -23.83 6.26
N ASP A 433 -18.14 -22.58 5.81
CA ASP A 433 -18.32 -22.23 4.41
C ASP A 433 -16.98 -21.92 3.72
N GLY A 434 -15.86 -21.97 4.46
CA GLY A 434 -14.51 -21.69 3.97
C GLY A 434 -14.11 -20.21 3.99
N PHE A 435 -14.89 -19.34 4.64
CA PHE A 435 -14.51 -17.93 4.81
C PHE A 435 -13.47 -17.78 5.91
N VAL A 436 -12.48 -16.94 5.65
CA VAL A 436 -11.35 -16.70 6.54
C VAL A 436 -11.57 -15.39 7.30
N TYR A 437 -11.26 -15.40 8.59
CA TYR A 437 -11.38 -14.25 9.48
C TYR A 437 -10.06 -13.99 10.16
N VAL A 438 -9.49 -12.80 9.97
CA VAL A 438 -8.34 -12.32 10.73
C VAL A 438 -8.84 -11.68 12.03
N THR A 439 -8.25 -12.06 13.15
CA THR A 439 -8.71 -11.70 14.51
C THR A 439 -7.67 -10.97 15.35
N GLY A 440 -6.42 -10.93 14.89
CA GLY A 440 -5.36 -10.21 15.56
C GLY A 440 -3.99 -10.60 15.01
N ARG A 441 -2.94 -10.08 15.63
CA ARG A 441 -1.55 -10.33 15.26
C ARG A 441 -0.75 -10.74 16.49
N LEU A 442 -0.09 -11.89 16.44
CA LEU A 442 0.56 -12.51 17.61
C LEU A 442 1.51 -11.56 18.34
N LYS A 443 2.36 -10.86 17.58
CA LYS A 443 3.36 -9.92 18.14
C LYS A 443 2.77 -8.61 18.67
N GLU A 444 1.47 -8.36 18.45
CA GLU A 444 0.79 -7.14 18.90
C GLU A 444 -0.30 -7.42 19.93
N ILE A 445 -0.48 -8.68 20.38
CA ILE A 445 -1.42 -8.98 21.46
C ILE A 445 -0.90 -8.38 22.76
N TYR A 446 -1.71 -7.54 23.39
CA TYR A 446 -1.45 -7.02 24.73
C TYR A 446 -1.85 -8.04 25.76
N VAL A 447 -1.04 -8.14 26.81
CA VAL A 447 -1.37 -8.91 28.00
C VAL A 447 -1.62 -7.93 29.12
N SER A 448 -2.89 -7.78 29.52
CA SER A 448 -3.22 -6.90 30.65
C SER A 448 -2.58 -7.42 31.95
N SER A 449 -2.53 -6.58 32.99
CA SER A 449 -2.02 -7.00 34.30
C SER A 449 -2.84 -8.14 34.94
N ALA A 450 -4.06 -8.39 34.44
CA ALA A 450 -4.91 -9.52 34.81
C ALA A 450 -4.73 -10.77 33.91
N GLY A 451 -3.72 -10.77 33.03
CA GLY A 451 -3.42 -11.88 32.12
C GLY A 451 -4.43 -12.06 30.99
N LYS A 452 -5.16 -11.00 30.59
CA LYS A 452 -6.08 -11.05 29.44
C LYS A 452 -5.36 -10.63 28.17
N ASN A 453 -5.49 -11.47 27.14
CA ASN A 453 -5.02 -11.18 25.79
C ASN A 453 -5.99 -10.24 25.09
N ILE A 454 -5.48 -9.13 24.56
CA ILE A 454 -6.27 -8.07 23.92
C ILE A 454 -5.64 -7.79 22.55
N ALA A 455 -6.46 -7.76 21.50
CA ALA A 455 -6.02 -7.45 20.14
C ALA A 455 -6.21 -5.94 19.85
N PRO A 456 -5.15 -5.10 19.94
CA PRO A 456 -5.30 -3.66 19.87
C PRO A 456 -5.84 -3.17 18.52
N LEU A 457 -5.37 -3.74 17.41
CA LEU A 457 -5.70 -3.29 16.06
C LEU A 457 -7.23 -3.27 15.79
N VAL A 458 -7.96 -4.26 16.30
CA VAL A 458 -9.43 -4.32 16.12
C VAL A 458 -10.12 -3.16 16.85
N ILE A 459 -9.64 -2.83 18.05
CA ILE A 459 -10.15 -1.73 18.86
C ILE A 459 -9.78 -0.40 18.22
N GLU A 460 -8.52 -0.23 17.80
CA GLU A 460 -8.00 0.97 17.16
C GLU A 460 -8.76 1.32 15.89
N GLU A 461 -8.95 0.36 14.98
CA GLU A 461 -9.72 0.58 13.76
C GLU A 461 -11.21 0.83 14.02
N THR A 462 -11.76 0.25 15.10
CA THR A 462 -13.13 0.59 15.51
C THR A 462 -13.21 2.02 16.01
N MET A 463 -12.27 2.49 16.84
CA MET A 463 -12.25 3.88 17.32
C MET A 463 -11.98 4.88 16.21
N LYS A 464 -11.15 4.54 15.21
CA LYS A 464 -10.93 5.36 14.00
C LYS A 464 -12.18 5.53 13.13
N SER A 465 -13.26 4.80 13.40
CA SER A 465 -14.56 5.07 12.76
C SER A 465 -15.23 6.35 13.26
N ILE A 466 -14.74 6.94 14.37
CA ILE A 466 -15.17 8.26 14.84
C ILE A 466 -14.63 9.32 13.87
N PRO A 467 -15.49 10.12 13.19
CA PRO A 467 -15.07 10.92 12.03
C PRO A 467 -13.93 11.93 12.25
N ILE A 468 -13.80 12.47 13.47
CA ILE A 468 -12.77 13.48 13.80
C ILE A 468 -11.42 12.86 14.18
N ILE A 469 -11.34 11.53 14.37
CA ILE A 469 -10.09 10.83 14.73
C ILE A 469 -9.27 10.54 13.47
N SER A 470 -7.99 10.96 13.46
CA SER A 470 -7.03 10.58 12.43
C SER A 470 -6.37 9.24 12.77
N GLN A 471 -5.70 9.15 13.93
CA GLN A 471 -5.04 7.95 14.42
C GLN A 471 -5.56 7.57 15.81
N CYS A 472 -5.58 6.27 16.08
CA CYS A 472 -5.81 5.71 17.40
C CYS A 472 -4.70 4.70 17.70
N MET A 473 -4.01 4.89 18.83
CA MET A 473 -3.15 3.87 19.41
C MET A 473 -3.69 3.44 20.77
N LEU A 474 -4.06 2.17 20.89
CA LEU A 474 -4.42 1.57 22.17
C LEU A 474 -3.16 1.42 23.02
N VAL A 475 -3.31 1.69 24.32
CA VAL A 475 -2.29 1.47 25.33
C VAL A 475 -2.91 0.63 26.42
N GLY A 476 -2.36 -0.54 26.70
CA GLY A 476 -2.93 -1.43 27.73
C GLY A 476 -2.04 -2.60 28.13
N ASP A 477 -0.88 -2.75 27.50
CA ASP A 477 0.04 -3.84 27.82
C ASP A 477 0.60 -3.70 29.23
N ASN A 478 0.50 -4.76 30.03
CA ASN A 478 0.79 -4.79 31.46
C ASN A 478 0.04 -3.74 32.30
N LYS A 479 -1.08 -3.21 31.80
CA LYS A 479 -1.94 -2.26 32.51
C LYS A 479 -3.24 -2.90 32.99
N ASN A 480 -3.85 -2.28 33.98
CA ASN A 480 -5.09 -2.68 34.65
C ASN A 480 -6.35 -2.43 33.81
N TYR A 481 -6.25 -1.58 32.78
CA TYR A 481 -7.30 -1.33 31.80
C TYR A 481 -6.70 -0.76 30.51
N CYS A 482 -7.44 -0.80 29.41
CA CYS A 482 -7.03 -0.15 28.16
C CYS A 482 -7.31 1.35 28.18
N THR A 483 -6.38 2.12 27.63
CA THR A 483 -6.51 3.53 27.29
C THR A 483 -6.16 3.75 25.82
N ALA A 484 -6.40 4.95 25.29
CA ALA A 484 -6.07 5.27 23.90
C ALA A 484 -5.39 6.64 23.76
N LEU A 485 -4.45 6.73 22.83
CA LEU A 485 -3.98 8.00 22.27
C LEU A 485 -4.75 8.27 20.98
N PHE A 486 -5.37 9.44 20.88
CA PHE A 486 -6.05 9.91 19.68
C PHE A 486 -5.31 11.09 19.06
N THR A 487 -5.28 11.15 17.74
CA THR A 487 -4.95 12.37 17.00
C THR A 487 -6.18 12.84 16.22
N LEU A 488 -6.26 14.13 15.90
CA LEU A 488 -7.42 14.68 15.19
C LEU A 488 -7.16 14.83 13.69
N ASP A 489 -8.18 14.53 12.89
CA ASP A 489 -8.18 14.72 11.44
C ASP A 489 -8.57 16.18 11.12
N VAL A 490 -7.57 16.98 10.73
CA VAL A 490 -7.75 18.41 10.40
C VAL A 490 -8.71 18.58 9.23
N GLY A 491 -8.68 17.68 8.24
CA GLY A 491 -9.61 17.68 7.13
C GLY A 491 -11.06 17.47 7.59
N ALA A 492 -11.29 16.59 8.57
CA ALA A 492 -12.60 16.41 9.19
C ALA A 492 -13.02 17.65 9.99
N ILE A 493 -12.11 18.30 10.71
CA ILE A 493 -12.37 19.57 11.42
C ILE A 493 -12.82 20.65 10.43
N LEU A 494 -12.06 20.87 9.36
CA LEU A 494 -12.38 21.84 8.31
C LEU A 494 -13.76 21.55 7.70
N ARG A 495 -14.06 20.27 7.41
CA ARG A 495 -15.35 19.88 6.84
C ARG A 495 -16.50 20.08 7.81
N ASP A 496 -16.40 19.54 9.02
CA ASP A 496 -17.55 19.35 9.90
C ASP A 496 -17.76 20.53 10.87
N LYS A 497 -16.68 21.22 11.25
CA LYS A 497 -16.73 22.35 12.19
C LYS A 497 -16.66 23.70 11.47
N HIS A 498 -15.99 23.78 10.32
CA HIS A 498 -15.95 25.00 9.49
C HIS A 498 -16.84 24.95 8.24
N GLY A 499 -17.47 23.80 7.94
CA GLY A 499 -18.47 23.69 6.88
C GLY A 499 -17.93 23.63 5.45
N LEU A 500 -16.64 23.35 5.27
CA LEU A 500 -16.02 23.22 3.94
C LEU A 500 -16.50 21.92 3.26
N ASP A 501 -16.73 21.92 1.96
CA ASP A 501 -16.94 20.69 1.21
C ASP A 501 -15.65 19.85 1.23
N GLY A 502 -15.72 18.69 1.89
CA GLY A 502 -14.57 17.80 2.08
C GLY A 502 -13.98 17.19 0.80
N ALA A 503 -14.65 17.35 -0.35
CA ALA A 503 -14.19 16.85 -1.64
C ALA A 503 -13.64 17.95 -2.56
N THR A 504 -13.99 19.22 -2.33
CA THR A 504 -13.59 20.35 -3.21
C THR A 504 -12.92 21.52 -2.52
N GLU A 505 -13.18 21.75 -1.23
CA GLU A 505 -12.70 22.94 -0.51
C GLU A 505 -11.66 22.61 0.56
N VAL A 506 -11.69 21.41 1.13
CA VAL A 506 -10.68 20.95 2.09
C VAL A 506 -9.38 20.60 1.35
N PRO A 507 -8.24 21.23 1.68
CA PRO A 507 -6.95 20.87 1.09
C PRO A 507 -6.62 19.40 1.33
N LYS A 508 -5.91 18.76 0.41
CA LYS A 508 -5.55 17.35 0.56
C LYS A 508 -4.26 17.15 1.32
N ASP A 509 -3.33 18.09 1.18
CA ASP A 509 -2.05 18.07 1.88
C ASP A 509 -2.26 18.43 3.37
N PRO A 510 -1.72 17.65 4.31
CA PRO A 510 -1.88 17.92 5.74
C PRO A 510 -1.34 19.29 6.19
N ASN A 511 -0.24 19.79 5.61
CA ASN A 511 0.32 21.09 5.98
C ASN A 511 -0.57 22.23 5.45
N GLU A 512 -1.12 22.06 4.25
CA GLU A 512 -2.12 22.99 3.69
C GLU A 512 -3.41 22.98 4.52
N GLN A 513 -3.82 21.83 5.06
CA GLN A 513 -4.98 21.75 5.98
C GLN A 513 -4.74 22.56 7.26
N ILE A 514 -3.55 22.45 7.86
CA ILE A 514 -3.18 23.25 9.04
C ILE A 514 -3.19 24.74 8.68
N SER A 515 -2.54 25.11 7.58
CA SER A 515 -2.51 26.50 7.09
C SER A 515 -3.93 27.03 6.84
N LYS A 516 -4.81 26.19 6.29
CA LYS A 516 -6.21 26.55 6.04
C LYS A 516 -7.01 26.75 7.32
N LEU A 517 -6.74 25.95 8.36
CA LEU A 517 -7.35 26.10 9.66
C LEU A 517 -6.97 27.46 10.28
N GLU A 518 -5.68 27.82 10.19
CA GLU A 518 -5.15 29.09 10.66
C GLU A 518 -5.74 30.29 9.90
N GLU A 519 -5.89 30.19 8.57
CA GLU A 519 -6.58 31.20 7.76
C GLU A 519 -8.03 31.45 8.20
N LEU A 520 -8.71 30.41 8.71
CA LEU A 520 -10.07 30.49 9.22
C LEU A 520 -10.13 31.01 10.67
N GLY A 521 -8.99 31.40 11.25
CA GLY A 521 -8.89 31.98 12.58
C GLY A 521 -8.90 30.95 13.71
N SER A 522 -8.58 29.70 13.43
CA SER A 522 -8.48 28.63 14.43
C SER A 522 -7.13 27.92 14.36
N LYS A 523 -6.73 27.29 15.47
CA LYS A 523 -5.53 26.44 15.54
C LYS A 523 -5.94 25.05 16.01
N LEU A 524 -5.10 24.04 15.74
CA LEU A 524 -5.39 22.66 16.14
C LEU A 524 -5.64 22.52 17.65
N SER A 525 -4.93 23.30 18.49
CA SER A 525 -5.14 23.30 19.94
C SER A 525 -6.51 23.80 20.39
N ASP A 526 -7.23 24.57 19.57
CA ASP A 526 -8.63 24.95 19.86
C ASP A 526 -9.59 23.75 19.81
N TYR A 527 -9.11 22.60 19.30
CA TYR A 527 -9.82 21.33 19.22
C TYR A 527 -9.21 20.26 20.13
N THR A 528 -7.88 20.11 20.18
CA THR A 528 -7.23 19.10 21.02
C THR A 528 -7.41 19.37 22.51
N ASP A 529 -7.45 20.65 22.90
CA ASP A 529 -7.56 21.07 24.30
C ASP A 529 -9.01 21.40 24.69
N ASN A 530 -9.96 21.14 23.80
CA ASN A 530 -11.35 21.55 23.93
C ASN A 530 -12.18 20.54 24.74
N PRO A 531 -12.75 20.94 25.90
CA PRO A 531 -13.57 20.04 26.72
C PRO A 531 -14.81 19.49 26.01
N ASP A 532 -15.41 20.26 25.10
CA ASP A 532 -16.61 19.83 24.36
C ASP A 532 -16.25 18.76 23.32
N ILE A 533 -15.12 18.90 22.64
CA ILE A 533 -14.60 17.88 21.72
C ILE A 533 -14.26 16.60 22.51
N HIS A 534 -13.64 16.73 23.67
CA HIS A 534 -13.38 15.59 24.55
C HIS A 534 -14.68 14.90 24.99
N ALA A 535 -15.72 15.64 25.36
CA ALA A 535 -17.01 15.07 25.74
C ALA A 535 -17.74 14.38 24.56
N GLU A 536 -17.65 14.95 23.35
CA GLU A 536 -18.14 14.34 22.11
C GLU A 536 -17.44 12.99 21.84
N LEU A 537 -16.11 12.98 21.93
CA LEU A 537 -15.32 11.76 21.76
C LEU A 537 -15.63 10.71 22.83
N ASP A 538 -15.75 11.09 24.10
CA ASP A 538 -16.10 10.15 25.17
C ASP A 538 -17.45 9.49 24.90
N THR A 539 -18.46 10.26 24.47
CA THR A 539 -19.78 9.72 24.12
C THR A 539 -19.70 8.65 23.02
N GLU A 540 -18.95 8.92 21.95
CA GLU A 540 -18.78 7.95 20.86
C GLU A 540 -17.90 6.75 21.28
N VAL A 541 -16.86 6.96 22.09
CA VAL A 541 -16.05 5.88 22.66
C VAL A 541 -16.91 4.96 23.53
N GLN A 542 -17.76 5.50 24.41
CA GLN A 542 -18.66 4.68 25.25
C GLN A 542 -19.65 3.87 24.42
N LYS A 543 -20.15 4.44 23.32
CA LYS A 543 -21.01 3.74 22.37
C LYS A 543 -20.27 2.61 21.65
N LEU A 544 -19.07 2.87 21.14
CA LEU A 544 -18.26 1.85 20.46
C LEU A 544 -17.75 0.76 21.42
N ASN A 545 -17.47 1.11 22.68
CA ASN A 545 -17.10 0.17 23.75
C ASN A 545 -18.13 -0.94 23.96
N GLN A 546 -19.40 -0.74 23.59
CA GLN A 546 -20.43 -1.77 23.69
C GLN A 546 -20.18 -2.97 22.76
N ARG A 547 -19.28 -2.83 21.77
CA ARG A 547 -18.85 -3.91 20.88
C ARG A 547 -17.79 -4.83 21.50
N PHE A 548 -17.20 -4.43 22.62
CA PHE A 548 -16.04 -5.08 23.24
C PHE A 548 -16.33 -5.60 24.64
N MET A 549 -15.61 -6.64 25.06
CA MET A 549 -15.68 -7.15 26.43
C MET A 549 -15.04 -6.14 27.39
N ASN A 550 -15.45 -6.15 28.67
CA ASN A 550 -14.99 -5.17 29.65
C ASN A 550 -13.45 -4.96 29.72
N PRO A 551 -12.58 -6.00 29.61
CA PRO A 551 -11.13 -5.82 29.60
C PRO A 551 -10.58 -5.11 28.35
N GLU A 552 -11.32 -5.17 27.24
CA GLU A 552 -10.93 -4.59 25.93
C GLU A 552 -11.42 -3.15 25.77
N GLN A 553 -12.32 -2.68 26.64
CA GLN A 553 -12.92 -1.35 26.55
C GLN A 553 -11.90 -0.25 26.89
N VAL A 554 -11.88 0.80 26.08
CA VAL A 554 -11.09 2.01 26.32
C VAL A 554 -11.73 2.76 27.50
N LYS A 555 -10.99 2.87 28.61
CA LYS A 555 -11.46 3.52 29.85
C LYS A 555 -11.13 4.99 29.93
N LYS A 556 -9.99 5.39 29.37
CA LYS A 556 -9.55 6.78 29.26
C LYS A 556 -8.84 6.98 27.93
N PHE A 557 -8.78 8.22 27.47
CA PHE A 557 -8.00 8.58 26.31
C PHE A 557 -7.33 9.94 26.50
N THR A 558 -6.35 10.23 25.65
CA THR A 558 -5.73 11.55 25.53
C THR A 558 -5.70 11.95 24.07
N ILE A 559 -6.03 13.21 23.77
CA ILE A 559 -5.92 13.78 22.44
C ILE A 559 -4.54 14.43 22.33
N LEU A 560 -3.72 13.96 21.38
CA LEU A 560 -2.38 14.47 21.14
C LEU A 560 -2.43 15.82 20.40
N PRO A 561 -1.44 16.72 20.63
CA PRO A 561 -1.43 18.06 20.04
C PRO A 561 -1.08 18.09 18.55
N ARG A 562 -0.64 16.97 17.99
CA ARG A 562 -0.33 16.79 16.55
C ARG A 562 -0.61 15.36 16.11
N ASP A 563 -0.67 15.16 14.79
CA ASP A 563 -0.76 13.82 14.22
C ASP A 563 0.59 13.06 14.31
N LEU A 564 0.52 11.73 14.21
CA LEU A 564 1.68 10.85 14.15
C LEU A 564 2.36 10.97 12.78
N ASN A 565 3.69 10.90 12.74
CA ASN A 565 4.41 11.04 11.46
C ASN A 565 5.71 10.20 11.39
N VAL A 566 6.25 10.07 10.18
CA VAL A 566 7.43 9.23 9.89
C VAL A 566 8.72 9.85 10.42
N ASP A 567 8.84 11.18 10.37
CA ASP A 567 10.07 11.89 10.71
C ASP A 567 10.37 11.83 12.22
N GLU A 568 9.32 11.79 13.05
CA GLU A 568 9.40 11.55 14.50
C GLU A 568 9.58 10.06 14.87
N GLY A 569 9.70 9.19 13.85
CA GLY A 569 9.85 7.75 14.02
C GLY A 569 8.59 7.06 14.55
N GLU A 570 7.43 7.72 14.52
CA GLU A 570 6.17 7.21 15.07
C GLU A 570 5.41 6.38 14.05
N LEU A 571 5.66 6.61 12.76
CA LEU A 571 5.12 5.82 11.65
C LEU A 571 6.25 5.16 10.85
N THR A 572 5.99 3.99 10.28
CA THR A 572 6.84 3.42 9.22
C THR A 572 6.70 4.24 7.93
N PRO A 573 7.60 4.06 6.93
CA PRO A 573 7.41 4.63 5.58
C PRO A 573 6.08 4.23 4.92
N THR A 574 5.49 3.12 5.37
CA THR A 574 4.16 2.61 4.99
C THR A 574 3.02 3.12 5.88
N LEU A 575 3.28 4.14 6.73
CA LEU A 575 2.34 4.77 7.64
C LEU A 575 1.76 3.85 8.73
N LYS A 576 2.46 2.76 9.08
CA LYS A 576 2.09 1.89 10.20
C LYS A 576 2.64 2.42 11.52
N ILE A 577 1.86 2.32 12.58
CA ILE A 577 2.21 2.77 13.94
C ILE A 577 3.44 2.02 14.48
N ARG A 578 4.45 2.77 14.92
CA ARG A 578 5.63 2.29 15.65
C ARG A 578 5.41 2.46 17.16
N ARG A 579 4.63 1.54 17.74
CA ARG A 579 4.16 1.58 19.15
C ARG A 579 5.27 1.89 20.17
N LYS A 580 6.46 1.29 20.01
CA LYS A 580 7.60 1.55 20.91
C LYS A 580 8.01 3.02 20.89
N GLN A 581 8.20 3.60 19.71
CA GLN A 581 8.60 5.00 19.59
C GLN A 581 7.51 5.94 20.08
N ILE A 582 6.24 5.64 19.81
CA ILE A 582 5.11 6.44 20.31
C ILE A 582 5.03 6.38 21.84
N ASN A 583 5.24 5.20 22.44
CA ASN A 583 5.30 5.06 23.90
C ASN A 583 6.43 5.90 24.51
N GLU A 584 7.58 6.00 23.82
CA GLU A 584 8.72 6.82 24.27
C GLU A 584 8.43 8.32 24.09
N ASN A 585 7.95 8.73 22.91
CA ASN A 585 7.67 10.13 22.58
C ASN A 585 6.54 10.72 23.43
N TRP A 586 5.53 9.91 23.77
CA TRP A 586 4.31 10.32 24.49
C TRP A 586 4.19 9.67 25.86
N ALA A 587 5.33 9.31 26.48
CA ALA A 587 5.37 8.63 27.77
C ALA A 587 4.62 9.40 28.87
N LYS A 588 4.76 10.73 28.87
CA LYS A 588 4.13 11.61 29.85
C LYS A 588 2.60 11.59 29.76
N GLU A 589 2.07 11.68 28.55
CA GLU A 589 0.64 11.63 28.26
C GLU A 589 0.06 10.27 28.63
N ILE A 590 0.80 9.19 28.32
CA ILE A 590 0.44 7.82 28.69
C ILE A 590 0.39 7.66 30.21
N GLU A 591 1.42 8.09 30.92
CA GLU A 591 1.50 7.98 32.38
C GLU A 591 0.37 8.74 33.08
N ALA A 592 0.01 9.93 32.57
CA ALA A 592 -1.09 10.73 33.11
C ALA A 592 -2.43 9.97 33.12
N MET A 593 -2.72 9.14 32.10
CA MET A 593 -3.95 8.34 32.07
C MET A 593 -4.01 7.24 33.15
N TYR A 594 -2.87 6.88 33.76
CA TYR A 594 -2.78 5.86 34.81
C TYR A 594 -2.46 6.42 36.20
N SER A 595 -2.32 7.74 36.33
CA SER A 595 -1.87 8.40 37.56
C SER A 595 -2.98 8.82 38.53
N ASP A 596 -4.15 8.18 38.46
CA ASP A 596 -5.30 8.44 39.36
C ASP A 596 -5.46 7.37 40.45
#